data_AF-F4H2Q7-F1
#
_entry.id   AF-F4H2Q7-F1
#
_cell.length_a   1.000
_cell.length_b   1.000
_cell.length_c   1.000
_cell.angle_alpha   90.00
_cell.angle_beta   90.00
_cell.angle_gamma   90.00
#
_symmetry.space_group_name_H-M   'P 1'
#
loop_
_entity.id
_entity.type
_entity.pdbx_description
1 polymer ?
#
loop_
_entity_poly.entity_id
_entity_poly.type
_entity_poly.pdbx_seq_one_letter_code
_entity_poly.pdbx_strand_id
1 'polypeptide(L)'
;MRTYRPGRATWTGDGARGDRDPRPDSTARPVAAGLDRVVGLQRLAGNRVVRQLLGARTRPVVQRKEYGLDEQPRQDRYVDTAVRLWRTQRSMPIGDFVAAVMTAVQAELTAAGVPLFGWVPVTGAGAAGVFDSAAWKVKVNVAKFTSRLVPKTLGDLTPAEVTEVVGTLFHESRHADQDVLVIRSLLDQKRTPQQIHAATKIRKDVIQAVRATRSATPLDPDQVAHAGRMFDVMYGTHKELLTFLMAHSAAVEGIDRLSLPTSRPADAARHVATLTTWQTSVLRPKLRRMAAAKAPTPVETALQQRLAQVDSELTALSAAWRKVAGARRPGADDVDDLRQAAGDTHAAITDAYTHLESEADAFRVEGEVTTAFAARIATP
;
A
#
# COMPACT_ATOMS: atom_id res chain seq x y z
N MET A 1 69.50 -39.50 50.57
CA MET A 1 69.43 -39.28 49.10
C MET A 1 68.57 -38.03 48.90
N ARG A 2 69.18 -36.84 48.73
CA ARG A 2 69.53 -36.18 47.43
C ARG A 2 68.25 -35.86 46.63
N THR A 3 67.83 -34.61 46.37
CA THR A 3 68.45 -33.24 46.27
C THR A 3 67.33 -32.18 46.38
N TYR A 4 67.43 -31.03 47.10
CA TYR A 4 68.07 -29.72 46.74
C TYR A 4 67.45 -29.05 45.48
N ARG A 5 67.05 -27.77 45.33
CA ARG A 5 66.81 -26.50 46.10
C ARG A 5 66.09 -25.52 45.11
N PRO A 6 65.67 -24.30 45.53
CA PRO A 6 64.77 -23.37 44.81
C PRO A 6 65.49 -22.32 43.95
N GLY A 7 64.71 -21.53 43.17
CA GLY A 7 65.19 -20.33 42.49
C GLY A 7 64.10 -19.25 42.31
N ARG A 8 64.35 -18.05 42.85
CA ARG A 8 63.76 -16.75 42.47
C ARG A 8 64.73 -16.05 41.49
N ALA A 9 64.20 -15.35 40.47
CA ALA A 9 64.77 -14.17 39.78
C ALA A 9 63.79 -13.70 38.68
N THR A 10 63.10 -12.55 38.85
CA THR A 10 63.34 -11.21 38.25
C THR A 10 62.97 -10.99 36.78
N TRP A 11 61.91 -10.19 36.57
CA TRP A 11 61.74 -9.03 35.68
C TRP A 11 62.55 -8.93 34.37
N THR A 12 61.84 -8.89 33.22
CA THR A 12 61.81 -7.82 32.18
C THR A 12 61.21 -8.41 30.90
N GLY A 13 60.21 -7.77 30.32
CA GLY A 13 59.63 -8.18 29.04
C GLY A 13 58.51 -7.26 28.58
N ASP A 14 58.87 -6.01 28.27
CA ASP A 14 58.07 -5.14 27.40
C ASP A 14 57.78 -5.85 26.08
N GLY A 15 56.52 -5.90 25.67
CA GLY A 15 56.12 -6.54 24.44
C GLY A 15 54.68 -6.27 24.06
N ALA A 16 54.52 -5.30 23.18
CA ALA A 16 53.42 -5.15 22.22
C ALA A 16 52.01 -4.87 22.79
N ARG A 17 51.69 -3.58 22.66
CA ARG A 17 50.35 -2.99 22.55
C ARG A 17 49.40 -3.91 21.77
N GLY A 18 48.40 -4.46 22.46
CA GLY A 18 47.24 -5.06 21.83
C GLY A 18 46.36 -3.98 21.19
N ASP A 19 46.13 -4.15 19.90
CA ASP A 19 45.18 -3.42 19.08
C ASP A 19 43.84 -3.26 19.79
N ARG A 20 43.46 -2.01 20.05
CA ARG A 20 42.09 -1.66 20.40
C ARG A 20 41.30 -1.59 19.11
N ASP A 21 40.42 -2.56 18.91
CA ASP A 21 39.42 -2.52 17.85
C ASP A 21 38.65 -1.18 17.89
N PRO A 22 38.44 -0.53 16.74
CA PRO A 22 37.67 0.70 16.68
C PRO A 22 36.21 0.43 17.02
N ARG A 23 35.68 1.22 17.96
CA ARG A 23 34.24 1.34 18.22
C ARG A 23 33.52 1.61 16.89
N PRO A 24 32.47 0.87 16.53
CA PRO A 24 31.63 1.25 15.41
C PRO A 24 30.81 2.47 15.83
N ASP A 25 31.10 3.58 15.17
CA ASP A 25 30.32 4.80 15.18
C ASP A 25 28.97 4.49 14.50
N SER A 26 27.91 4.35 15.30
CA SER A 26 26.56 4.02 14.84
C SER A 26 25.68 5.27 14.87
N THR A 27 26.09 6.31 14.16
CA THR A 27 25.21 7.41 13.72
C THR A 27 24.88 7.25 12.24
N ALA A 28 24.08 6.23 11.92
CA ALA A 28 23.35 6.16 10.67
C ALA A 28 21.86 6.26 10.98
N ARG A 29 21.28 7.45 10.80
CA ARG A 29 19.82 7.60 10.71
C ARG A 29 19.32 6.77 9.52
N PRO A 30 18.37 5.85 9.68
CA PRO A 30 17.71 5.25 8.53
C PRO A 30 16.69 6.27 7.99
N VAL A 31 17.04 6.91 6.87
CA VAL A 31 16.09 7.59 6.00
C VAL A 31 15.60 6.55 4.98
N ALA A 32 14.27 6.51 4.80
CA ALA A 32 13.53 5.76 3.76
C ALA A 32 13.41 4.22 3.92
N ALA A 33 12.57 3.78 4.87
CA ALA A 33 12.08 2.39 4.97
C ALA A 33 10.53 2.31 5.07
N GLY A 34 9.83 3.32 4.55
CA GLY A 34 8.38 3.50 4.74
C GLY A 34 7.50 2.91 3.64
N LEU A 35 8.05 2.55 2.48
CA LEU A 35 7.27 2.07 1.33
C LEU A 35 7.20 0.55 1.26
N ASP A 36 7.88 -0.15 2.18
CA ASP A 36 8.18 -1.59 2.11
C ASP A 36 7.00 -2.54 2.38
N ARG A 37 5.80 -1.97 2.48
CA ARG A 37 4.81 -2.52 3.38
C ARG A 37 3.37 -2.43 2.84
N VAL A 38 3.00 -1.35 2.11
CA VAL A 38 1.60 -1.02 1.72
C VAL A 38 0.93 -2.09 0.85
N VAL A 39 1.73 -2.89 0.16
CA VAL A 39 1.27 -3.86 -0.83
C VAL A 39 1.01 -5.25 -0.31
N GLY A 40 1.52 -5.66 0.85
CA GLY A 40 0.98 -6.86 1.49
C GLY A 40 -0.55 -6.73 1.63
N LEU A 41 -0.98 -5.55 2.06
CA LEU A 41 -2.39 -5.15 2.06
C LEU A 41 -2.97 -5.06 0.65
N GLN A 42 -2.40 -4.30 -0.29
CA GLN A 42 -3.01 -4.15 -1.64
C GLN A 42 -3.10 -5.47 -2.43
N ARG A 43 -2.18 -6.42 -2.25
CA ARG A 43 -2.23 -7.75 -2.91
C ARG A 43 -3.23 -8.70 -2.29
N LEU A 44 -3.28 -8.75 -0.97
CA LEU A 44 -4.25 -9.58 -0.25
C LEU A 44 -5.65 -8.99 -0.41
N ALA A 45 -5.76 -7.66 -0.37
CA ALA A 45 -6.94 -6.88 -0.74
C ALA A 45 -7.36 -7.18 -2.18
N GLY A 46 -6.50 -6.94 -3.17
CA GLY A 46 -6.80 -7.13 -4.60
C GLY A 46 -7.28 -8.55 -4.89
N ASN A 47 -6.56 -9.58 -4.42
CA ASN A 47 -6.97 -10.97 -4.62
C ASN A 47 -8.28 -11.34 -3.93
N ARG A 48 -8.62 -10.72 -2.79
CA ARG A 48 -9.86 -10.98 -2.04
C ARG A 48 -11.02 -10.15 -2.57
N VAL A 49 -10.79 -8.91 -2.96
CA VAL A 49 -11.72 -7.97 -3.57
C VAL A 49 -12.12 -8.46 -4.96
N VAL A 50 -11.18 -8.91 -5.79
CA VAL A 50 -11.51 -9.52 -7.10
C VAL A 50 -12.40 -10.76 -6.92
N ARG A 51 -12.13 -11.61 -5.92
CA ARG A 51 -13.02 -12.76 -5.60
C ARG A 51 -14.38 -12.35 -5.04
N GLN A 52 -14.46 -11.27 -4.25
CA GLN A 52 -15.73 -10.74 -3.74
C GLN A 52 -16.54 -10.03 -4.82
N LEU A 53 -15.90 -9.31 -5.75
CA LEU A 53 -16.54 -8.67 -6.90
C LEU A 53 -17.15 -9.68 -7.86
N LEU A 54 -16.55 -10.87 -7.98
CA LEU A 54 -17.14 -11.99 -8.72
C LEU A 54 -18.34 -12.66 -8.00
N GLY A 55 -18.62 -12.33 -6.73
CA GLY A 55 -19.63 -13.01 -5.91
C GLY A 55 -20.70 -12.13 -5.25
N ALA A 56 -20.55 -10.81 -5.16
CA ALA A 56 -21.43 -9.95 -4.36
C ALA A 56 -22.31 -9.00 -5.19
N ARG A 57 -23.64 -9.15 -5.04
CA ARG A 57 -24.70 -8.31 -5.62
C ARG A 57 -24.70 -6.88 -5.07
N THR A 58 -24.84 -5.92 -5.98
CA THR A 58 -25.57 -4.63 -5.90
C THR A 58 -25.52 -3.87 -4.57
N ARG A 59 -24.41 -3.18 -4.30
CA ARG A 59 -24.48 -1.94 -3.49
C ARG A 59 -24.84 -0.77 -4.41
N PRO A 60 -25.47 0.31 -3.89
CA PRO A 60 -25.64 1.54 -4.65
C PRO A 60 -24.25 2.11 -4.94
N VAL A 61 -23.70 1.72 -6.09
CA VAL A 61 -22.59 2.41 -6.71
C VAL A 61 -23.18 3.78 -7.06
N VAL A 62 -22.66 4.84 -6.44
CA VAL A 62 -22.92 6.18 -6.94
C VAL A 62 -22.47 6.17 -8.39
N GLN A 63 -23.42 6.16 -9.32
CA GLN A 63 -23.16 6.21 -10.76
C GLN A 63 -22.62 7.60 -11.06
N ARG A 64 -21.33 7.78 -10.79
CA ARG A 64 -20.58 8.96 -11.19
C ARG A 64 -20.34 8.88 -12.69
N LYS A 65 -20.30 10.03 -13.34
CA LYS A 65 -19.78 10.12 -14.70
C LYS A 65 -18.31 9.69 -14.68
N GLU A 66 -17.97 8.72 -15.53
CA GLU A 66 -16.59 8.30 -15.76
C GLU A 66 -15.71 9.50 -16.11
N TYR A 67 -14.46 9.48 -15.67
CA TYR A 67 -13.47 10.51 -15.95
C TYR A 67 -12.07 9.91 -16.03
N GLY A 68 -11.25 10.48 -16.91
CA GLY A 68 -9.84 10.10 -17.01
C GLY A 68 -9.70 8.60 -17.21
N LEU A 69 -8.83 7.93 -16.46
CA LEU A 69 -8.58 6.48 -16.61
C LEU A 69 -9.79 5.57 -16.35
N ASP A 70 -10.86 6.09 -15.74
CA ASP A 70 -12.13 5.36 -15.57
C ASP A 70 -12.88 5.17 -16.90
N GLU A 71 -12.62 6.01 -17.90
CA GLU A 71 -13.31 5.96 -19.19
C GLU A 71 -12.99 4.65 -19.94
N GLN A 72 -14.02 3.88 -20.29
CA GLN A 72 -13.86 2.58 -20.95
C GLN A 72 -12.91 2.59 -22.16
N PRO A 73 -12.95 3.57 -23.10
CA PRO A 73 -12.02 3.59 -24.24
C PRO A 73 -10.54 3.68 -23.85
N ARG A 74 -10.21 4.25 -22.68
CA ARG A 74 -8.83 4.35 -22.19
C ARG A 74 -8.39 3.06 -21.55
N GLN A 75 -9.28 2.44 -20.76
CA GLN A 75 -9.07 1.09 -20.24
C GLN A 75 -8.81 0.11 -21.39
N ASP A 76 -9.62 0.16 -22.45
CA ASP A 76 -9.50 -0.72 -23.62
C ASP A 76 -8.15 -0.59 -24.33
N ARG A 77 -7.68 0.64 -24.61
CA ARG A 77 -6.38 0.88 -25.26
C ARG A 77 -5.19 0.41 -24.43
N TYR A 78 -5.28 0.58 -23.10
CA TYR A 78 -4.30 0.06 -22.16
C TYR A 78 -4.28 -1.47 -22.19
N VAL A 79 -5.44 -2.11 -22.04
CA VAL A 79 -5.60 -3.57 -22.06
C VAL A 79 -5.12 -4.15 -23.40
N ASP A 80 -5.48 -3.55 -24.54
CA ASP A 80 -5.04 -4.00 -25.86
C ASP A 80 -3.52 -4.00 -26.00
N THR A 81 -2.85 -2.99 -25.46
CA THR A 81 -1.39 -2.94 -25.45
C THR A 81 -0.81 -4.07 -24.59
N ALA A 82 -1.33 -4.27 -23.38
CA ALA A 82 -0.87 -5.34 -22.51
C ALA A 82 -1.10 -6.74 -23.12
N VAL A 83 -2.29 -6.99 -23.69
CA VAL A 83 -2.66 -8.26 -24.36
C VAL A 83 -1.74 -8.52 -25.55
N ARG A 84 -1.49 -7.51 -26.39
CA ARG A 84 -0.60 -7.63 -27.56
C ARG A 84 0.81 -8.03 -27.12
N LEU A 85 1.37 -7.38 -26.11
CA LEU A 85 2.70 -7.69 -25.58
C LEU A 85 2.74 -9.11 -25.00
N TRP A 86 1.73 -9.48 -24.19
CA TRP A 86 1.60 -10.82 -23.63
C TRP A 86 1.60 -11.93 -24.69
N ARG A 87 0.82 -11.75 -25.77
CA ARG A 87 0.67 -12.76 -26.83
C ARG A 87 1.89 -12.84 -27.75
N THR A 88 2.50 -11.70 -28.08
CA THR A 88 3.50 -11.63 -29.16
C THR A 88 4.95 -11.55 -28.67
N GLN A 89 5.19 -11.18 -27.40
CA GLN A 89 6.53 -10.91 -26.88
C GLN A 89 6.83 -11.72 -25.60
N ARG A 90 6.58 -13.04 -25.64
CA ARG A 90 6.80 -13.93 -24.48
C ARG A 90 8.24 -13.89 -23.94
N SER A 91 9.25 -13.65 -24.78
CA SER A 91 10.65 -13.56 -24.34
C SER A 91 11.05 -12.20 -23.76
N MET A 92 10.15 -11.21 -23.75
CA MET A 92 10.41 -9.87 -23.22
C MET A 92 10.75 -9.93 -21.72
N PRO A 93 11.84 -9.27 -21.25
CA PRO A 93 12.10 -9.12 -19.83
C PRO A 93 10.92 -8.45 -19.10
N ILE A 94 10.62 -8.89 -17.88
CA ILE A 94 9.45 -8.36 -17.12
C ILE A 94 9.57 -6.83 -16.91
N GLY A 95 10.79 -6.33 -16.70
CA GLY A 95 11.04 -4.88 -16.59
C GLY A 95 10.67 -4.09 -17.85
N ASP A 96 10.96 -4.66 -19.03
CA ASP A 96 10.62 -4.03 -20.32
C ASP A 96 9.11 -4.09 -20.57
N PHE A 97 8.44 -5.16 -20.15
CA PHE A 97 6.98 -5.25 -20.17
C PHE A 97 6.33 -4.16 -19.32
N VAL A 98 6.78 -4.03 -18.07
CA VAL A 98 6.33 -2.95 -17.17
C VAL A 98 6.55 -1.58 -17.80
N ALA A 99 7.73 -1.34 -18.39
CA ALA A 99 8.05 -0.06 -19.01
C ALA A 99 7.12 0.26 -20.19
N ALA A 100 6.84 -0.72 -21.05
CA ALA A 100 5.96 -0.56 -22.20
C ALA A 100 4.51 -0.29 -21.76
N VAL A 101 4.02 -1.00 -20.75
CA VAL A 101 2.66 -0.84 -20.22
C VAL A 101 2.51 0.49 -19.47
N MET A 102 3.52 0.91 -18.71
CA MET A 102 3.55 2.24 -18.07
C MET A 102 3.66 3.40 -19.09
N THR A 103 4.27 3.16 -20.24
CA THR A 103 4.27 4.13 -21.35
C THR A 103 2.86 4.27 -21.94
N ALA A 104 2.12 3.17 -22.07
CA ALA A 104 0.73 3.20 -22.53
C ALA A 104 -0.17 3.98 -21.55
N VAL A 105 -0.08 3.72 -20.24
CA VAL A 105 -0.88 4.46 -19.25
C VAL A 105 -0.50 5.94 -19.17
N GLN A 106 0.78 6.28 -19.33
CA GLN A 106 1.24 7.68 -19.41
C GLN A 106 0.60 8.43 -20.59
N ALA A 107 0.47 7.78 -21.76
CA ALA A 107 -0.19 8.36 -22.92
C ALA A 107 -1.67 8.63 -22.62
N GLU A 108 -2.37 7.68 -22.00
CA GLU A 108 -3.78 7.85 -21.61
C GLU A 108 -3.98 8.94 -20.55
N LEU A 109 -3.13 8.98 -19.53
CA LEU A 109 -3.13 10.03 -18.51
C LEU A 109 -2.88 11.42 -19.12
N THR A 110 -1.91 11.53 -20.02
CA THR A 110 -1.62 12.79 -20.72
C THR A 110 -2.85 13.24 -21.53
N ALA A 111 -3.48 12.31 -22.25
CA ALA A 111 -4.70 12.58 -23.01
C ALA A 111 -5.93 12.86 -22.12
N ALA A 112 -5.90 12.49 -20.83
CA ALA A 112 -6.90 12.86 -19.83
C ALA A 112 -6.59 14.21 -19.14
N GLY A 113 -5.48 14.85 -19.50
CA GLY A 113 -5.04 16.10 -18.90
C GLY A 113 -4.38 15.92 -17.53
N VAL A 114 -3.77 14.76 -17.28
CA VAL A 114 -2.89 14.53 -16.13
C VAL A 114 -1.46 14.91 -16.53
N PRO A 115 -0.93 16.04 -16.03
CA PRO A 115 0.35 16.56 -16.50
C PRO A 115 1.53 15.88 -15.81
N LEU A 116 2.70 15.90 -16.46
CA LEU A 116 3.98 15.53 -15.85
C LEU A 116 4.05 14.13 -15.23
N PHE A 117 3.13 13.22 -15.61
CA PHE A 117 3.12 11.86 -15.10
C PHE A 117 4.44 11.17 -15.44
N GLY A 118 5.00 10.47 -14.47
CA GLY A 118 6.21 9.68 -14.63
C GLY A 118 6.18 8.44 -13.75
N TRP A 119 7.13 7.55 -14.00
CA TRP A 119 7.32 6.36 -13.20
C TRP A 119 8.81 6.03 -13.09
N VAL A 120 9.18 5.25 -12.07
CA VAL A 120 10.55 4.79 -11.88
C VAL A 120 10.56 3.36 -11.35
N PRO A 121 11.48 2.50 -11.82
CA PRO A 121 11.73 1.23 -11.15
C PRO A 121 12.40 1.48 -9.80
N VAL A 122 12.03 0.70 -8.80
CA VAL A 122 12.61 0.74 -7.46
C VAL A 122 12.89 -0.67 -6.97
N THR A 123 13.97 -0.81 -6.19
CA THR A 123 14.24 -2.01 -5.40
C THR A 123 13.93 -1.70 -3.94
N GLY A 124 13.49 -2.70 -3.18
CA GLY A 124 13.16 -2.51 -1.75
C GLY A 124 12.02 -1.53 -1.50
N ALA A 125 11.13 -1.36 -2.50
CA ALA A 125 9.78 -0.91 -2.18
C ALA A 125 8.95 -2.14 -1.82
N GLY A 126 7.90 -1.92 -1.05
CA GLY A 126 7.15 -2.98 -0.40
C GLY A 126 6.28 -3.79 -1.29
N ALA A 127 6.29 -3.31 -2.50
CA ALA A 127 5.11 -2.85 -3.11
C ALA A 127 5.37 -2.86 -4.58
N ALA A 128 4.54 -3.65 -5.25
CA ALA A 128 4.58 -3.85 -6.67
C ALA A 128 4.43 -2.51 -7.38
N GLY A 129 3.57 -1.62 -6.87
CA GLY A 129 3.54 -0.22 -7.23
C GLY A 129 3.18 0.66 -6.03
N VAL A 130 3.59 1.93 -6.06
CA VAL A 130 3.08 3.01 -5.20
C VAL A 130 3.09 4.31 -5.98
N PHE A 131 1.96 5.00 -6.03
CA PHE A 131 1.93 6.40 -6.44
C PHE A 131 2.35 7.33 -5.31
N ASP A 132 3.35 8.17 -5.60
CA ASP A 132 3.83 9.20 -4.68
C ASP A 132 3.36 10.57 -5.17
N SER A 133 2.28 11.10 -4.61
CA SER A 133 1.72 12.42 -4.96
C SER A 133 2.70 13.58 -4.78
N ALA A 134 3.61 13.48 -3.80
CA ALA A 134 4.58 14.52 -3.52
C ALA A 134 5.74 14.50 -4.52
N ALA A 135 6.11 13.33 -5.03
CA ALA A 135 7.11 13.20 -6.10
C ALA A 135 6.49 13.22 -7.50
N TRP A 136 5.17 13.03 -7.59
CA TRP A 136 4.35 12.87 -8.77
C TRP A 136 4.85 11.77 -9.70
N LYS A 137 5.05 10.57 -9.15
CA LYS A 137 5.48 9.41 -9.92
C LYS A 137 4.98 8.10 -9.33
N VAL A 138 4.77 7.11 -10.19
CA VAL A 138 4.59 5.72 -9.78
C VAL A 138 5.96 5.07 -9.56
N LYS A 139 6.19 4.49 -8.38
CA LYS A 139 7.36 3.68 -8.08
C LYS A 139 6.98 2.22 -8.29
N VAL A 140 7.67 1.51 -9.16
CA VAL A 140 7.34 0.11 -9.50
C VAL A 140 8.43 -0.83 -9.00
N ASN A 141 8.07 -1.82 -8.18
CA ASN A 141 8.99 -2.90 -7.79
C ASN A 141 8.70 -4.17 -8.58
N VAL A 142 9.44 -4.33 -9.67
CA VAL A 142 9.30 -5.48 -10.56
C VAL A 142 9.51 -6.82 -9.84
N ALA A 143 10.41 -6.85 -8.84
CA ALA A 143 10.71 -8.07 -8.08
C ALA A 143 9.55 -8.53 -7.19
N LYS A 144 8.52 -7.68 -6.98
CA LYS A 144 7.35 -8.07 -6.20
C LYS A 144 6.34 -8.85 -7.04
N PHE A 145 6.20 -8.61 -8.34
CA PHE A 145 5.13 -9.17 -9.19
C PHE A 145 5.03 -10.70 -9.25
N THR A 146 6.01 -11.40 -8.69
CA THR A 146 6.03 -12.84 -8.63
C THR A 146 6.86 -13.25 -7.42
N SER A 147 6.39 -14.28 -6.71
CA SER A 147 7.12 -14.88 -5.59
C SER A 147 8.15 -15.92 -6.06
N ARG A 148 8.18 -16.21 -7.36
CA ARG A 148 9.09 -17.20 -7.93
C ARG A 148 10.50 -16.60 -8.00
N LEU A 149 11.51 -17.40 -7.67
CA LEU A 149 12.91 -16.96 -7.63
C LEU A 149 13.55 -16.74 -9.01
N VAL A 150 12.90 -17.21 -10.08
CA VAL A 150 13.50 -17.37 -11.42
C VAL A 150 12.77 -16.67 -12.60
N PRO A 151 11.59 -16.04 -12.49
CA PRO A 151 10.92 -15.47 -13.65
C PRO A 151 11.71 -14.24 -14.13
N LYS A 152 12.20 -14.34 -15.37
CA LYS A 152 13.02 -13.29 -16.01
C LYS A 152 12.24 -12.62 -17.12
N THR A 153 11.36 -13.37 -17.78
CA THR A 153 10.61 -12.98 -18.96
C THR A 153 9.11 -13.02 -18.72
N LEU A 154 8.36 -12.33 -19.56
CA LEU A 154 6.89 -12.36 -19.58
C LEU A 154 6.34 -13.78 -19.76
N GLY A 155 7.09 -14.62 -20.48
CA GLY A 155 6.89 -16.04 -20.70
C GLY A 155 6.80 -16.88 -19.44
N ASP A 156 7.53 -16.46 -18.40
CA ASP A 156 7.67 -17.20 -17.15
C ASP A 156 6.49 -16.97 -16.20
N LEU A 157 5.74 -15.88 -16.38
CA LEU A 157 4.57 -15.56 -15.56
C LEU A 157 3.39 -16.45 -15.95
N THR A 158 2.57 -16.79 -14.95
CA THR A 158 1.24 -17.35 -15.17
C THR A 158 0.24 -16.28 -15.60
N PRO A 159 -0.90 -16.64 -16.21
CA PRO A 159 -1.98 -15.68 -16.52
C PRO A 159 -2.41 -14.84 -15.32
N ALA A 160 -2.50 -15.44 -14.12
CA ALA A 160 -2.86 -14.71 -12.90
C ALA A 160 -1.78 -13.69 -12.49
N GLU A 161 -0.50 -14.07 -12.54
CA GLU A 161 0.61 -13.16 -12.21
C GLU A 161 0.69 -11.96 -13.17
N VAL A 162 0.57 -12.18 -14.49
CA VAL A 162 0.56 -11.04 -15.43
C VAL A 162 -0.68 -10.17 -15.28
N THR A 163 -1.83 -10.76 -14.92
CA THR A 163 -3.05 -10.00 -14.62
C THR A 163 -2.85 -9.10 -13.40
N GLU A 164 -2.18 -9.59 -12.35
CA GLU A 164 -1.82 -8.78 -11.18
C GLU A 164 -0.89 -7.61 -11.55
N VAL A 165 0.10 -7.86 -12.43
CA VAL A 165 0.98 -6.80 -12.95
C VAL A 165 0.16 -5.70 -13.63
N VAL A 166 -0.69 -6.09 -14.59
CA VAL A 166 -1.50 -5.17 -15.38
C VAL A 166 -2.48 -4.38 -14.50
N GLY A 167 -3.13 -5.04 -13.54
CA GLY A 167 -4.02 -4.39 -12.57
C GLY A 167 -3.29 -3.38 -11.69
N THR A 168 -2.20 -3.79 -11.05
CA THR A 168 -1.42 -2.95 -10.13
C THR A 168 -0.93 -1.66 -10.81
N LEU A 169 -0.37 -1.76 -12.02
CA LEU A 169 0.15 -0.59 -12.73
C LEU A 169 -0.97 0.42 -13.06
N PHE A 170 -2.15 -0.06 -13.41
CA PHE A 170 -3.31 0.79 -13.68
C PHE A 170 -3.89 1.41 -12.40
N HIS A 171 -3.99 0.62 -11.32
CA HIS A 171 -4.40 1.07 -9.99
C HIS A 171 -3.57 2.26 -9.51
N GLU A 172 -2.25 2.12 -9.49
CA GLU A 172 -1.37 3.20 -9.02
C GLU A 172 -1.44 4.43 -9.93
N SER A 173 -1.61 4.21 -11.24
CA SER A 173 -1.80 5.30 -12.20
C SER A 173 -3.13 6.04 -12.00
N ARG A 174 -4.18 5.34 -11.53
CA ARG A 174 -5.48 5.94 -11.21
C ARG A 174 -5.39 6.93 -10.06
N HIS A 175 -4.52 6.72 -9.08
CA HIS A 175 -4.30 7.72 -8.01
C HIS A 175 -3.78 9.06 -8.54
N ALA A 176 -2.99 9.07 -9.62
CA ALA A 176 -2.54 10.32 -10.24
C ALA A 176 -3.71 11.12 -10.86
N ASP A 177 -4.65 10.41 -11.48
CA ASP A 177 -5.86 11.00 -12.06
C ASP A 177 -6.84 11.51 -10.99
N GLN A 178 -7.02 10.75 -9.92
CA GLN A 178 -7.77 11.16 -8.73
C GLN A 178 -7.21 12.44 -8.09
N ASP A 179 -5.88 12.56 -8.00
CA ASP A 179 -5.24 13.77 -7.51
C ASP A 179 -5.49 14.99 -8.41
N VAL A 180 -5.53 14.80 -9.73
CA VAL A 180 -5.91 15.88 -10.66
C VAL A 180 -7.35 16.32 -10.42
N LEU A 181 -8.27 15.39 -10.16
CA LEU A 181 -9.65 15.72 -9.81
C LEU A 181 -9.72 16.52 -8.50
N VAL A 182 -8.95 16.13 -7.47
CA VAL A 182 -8.83 16.89 -6.21
C VAL A 182 -8.28 18.30 -6.45
N ILE A 183 -7.22 18.44 -7.25
CA ILE A 183 -6.64 19.74 -7.60
C ILE A 183 -7.68 20.63 -8.30
N ARG A 184 -8.41 20.09 -9.29
CA ARG A 184 -9.47 20.82 -10.02
C ARG A 184 -10.55 21.30 -9.06
N SER A 185 -11.06 20.43 -8.18
CA SER A 185 -12.06 20.80 -7.17
C SER A 185 -11.56 21.92 -6.24
N LEU A 186 -10.31 21.86 -5.79
CA LEU A 186 -9.73 22.91 -4.94
C LEU A 186 -9.52 24.23 -5.70
N LEU A 187 -9.15 24.19 -6.98
CA LEU A 187 -9.04 25.38 -7.83
C LEU A 187 -10.41 26.04 -8.07
N ASP A 188 -11.46 25.25 -8.24
CA ASP A 188 -12.84 25.76 -8.39
C ASP A 188 -13.32 26.46 -7.11
N GLN A 189 -12.89 25.97 -5.94
CA GLN A 189 -13.02 26.63 -4.63
C GLN A 189 -12.09 27.85 -4.44
N LYS A 190 -11.45 28.33 -5.51
CA LYS A 190 -10.55 29.50 -5.54
C LYS A 190 -9.31 29.36 -4.65
N ARG A 191 -8.88 28.13 -4.32
CA ARG A 191 -7.61 27.91 -3.64
C ARG A 191 -6.45 28.27 -4.56
N THR A 192 -5.45 28.95 -4.03
CA THR A 192 -4.21 29.24 -4.79
C THR A 192 -3.34 27.99 -4.90
N PRO A 193 -2.47 27.87 -5.91
CA PRO A 193 -1.52 26.77 -5.99
C PRO A 193 -0.67 26.58 -4.73
N GLN A 194 -0.32 27.66 -4.04
CA GLN A 194 0.39 27.63 -2.76
C GLN A 194 -0.47 27.01 -1.65
N GLN A 195 -1.75 27.36 -1.56
CA GLN A 195 -2.67 26.76 -0.58
C GLN A 195 -2.89 25.27 -0.84
N ILE A 196 -3.07 24.89 -2.12
CA ILE A 196 -3.23 23.49 -2.52
C ILE A 196 -1.97 22.70 -2.12
N HIS A 197 -0.78 23.17 -2.51
CA HIS A 197 0.48 22.52 -2.13
C HIS A 197 0.65 22.41 -0.61
N ALA A 198 0.29 23.45 0.15
CA ALA A 198 0.42 23.41 1.61
C ALA A 198 -0.45 22.30 2.22
N ALA A 199 -1.65 22.09 1.69
CA ALA A 199 -2.61 21.09 2.15
C ALA A 199 -2.26 19.66 1.70
N THR A 200 -1.89 19.49 0.43
CA THR A 200 -1.74 18.15 -0.18
C THR A 200 -0.29 17.67 -0.31
N LYS A 201 0.67 18.59 -0.25
CA LYS A 201 2.09 18.37 -0.59
C LYS A 201 2.35 17.96 -2.05
N ILE A 202 1.32 17.94 -2.91
CA ILE A 202 1.48 17.75 -4.36
C ILE A 202 2.41 18.84 -4.93
N ARG A 203 3.26 18.48 -5.88
CA ARG A 203 4.23 19.41 -6.46
C ARG A 203 3.56 20.65 -7.05
N LYS A 204 4.19 21.81 -6.85
CA LYS A 204 3.66 23.10 -7.32
C LYS A 204 3.54 23.16 -8.83
N ASP A 205 4.50 22.59 -9.57
CA ASP A 205 4.50 22.58 -11.04
C ASP A 205 3.34 21.76 -11.61
N VAL A 206 3.00 20.62 -11.00
CA VAL A 206 1.80 19.84 -11.33
C VAL A 206 0.54 20.66 -11.13
N ILE A 207 0.39 21.31 -9.97
CA ILE A 207 -0.79 22.13 -9.67
C ILE A 207 -0.92 23.29 -10.68
N GLN A 208 0.19 23.93 -11.05
CA GLN A 208 0.21 24.98 -12.06
C GLN A 208 -0.16 24.45 -13.44
N ALA A 209 0.33 23.26 -13.82
CA ALA A 209 -0.02 22.63 -15.08
C ALA A 209 -1.52 22.30 -15.15
N VAL A 210 -2.11 21.72 -14.09
CA VAL A 210 -3.56 21.46 -14.02
C VAL A 210 -4.37 22.76 -14.10
N ARG A 211 -3.89 23.84 -13.46
CA ARG A 211 -4.52 25.17 -13.56
C ARG A 211 -4.47 25.73 -14.98
N ALA A 212 -3.35 25.52 -15.69
CA ALA A 212 -3.14 26.04 -17.04
C ALA A 212 -4.02 25.33 -18.09
N THR A 213 -4.29 24.04 -17.91
CA THR A 213 -5.10 23.23 -18.84
C THR A 213 -6.61 23.34 -18.58
N ARG A 214 -7.08 24.41 -17.93
CA ARG A 214 -8.46 24.62 -17.44
C ARG A 214 -9.49 23.80 -18.21
N SER A 215 -10.11 22.82 -17.53
CA SER A 215 -11.14 21.97 -18.15
C SER A 215 -12.25 22.84 -18.73
N ALA A 216 -12.61 22.62 -20.00
CA ALA A 216 -13.70 23.34 -20.65
C ALA A 216 -15.04 23.04 -19.97
N THR A 217 -15.18 21.84 -19.40
CA THR A 217 -16.35 21.41 -18.65
C THR A 217 -16.05 21.52 -17.15
N PRO A 218 -16.86 22.28 -16.39
CA PRO A 218 -16.81 22.27 -14.93
C PRO A 218 -17.02 20.85 -14.37
N LEU A 219 -16.49 20.58 -13.18
CA LEU A 219 -16.82 19.36 -12.46
C LEU A 219 -18.31 19.33 -12.15
N ASP A 220 -18.96 18.18 -12.36
CA ASP A 220 -20.33 17.99 -11.93
C ASP A 220 -20.41 17.84 -10.39
N PRO A 221 -21.60 17.97 -9.78
CA PRO A 221 -21.73 17.89 -8.32
C PRO A 221 -21.23 16.58 -7.70
N ASP A 222 -21.36 15.45 -8.41
CA ASP A 222 -20.92 14.15 -7.91
C ASP A 222 -19.40 14.03 -7.94
N GLN A 223 -18.75 14.56 -8.99
CA GLN A 223 -17.30 14.69 -9.08
C GLN A 223 -16.75 15.61 -7.98
N VAL A 224 -17.41 16.73 -7.68
CA VAL A 224 -17.02 17.63 -6.58
C VAL A 224 -17.12 16.89 -5.23
N ALA A 225 -18.23 16.18 -5.00
CA ALA A 225 -18.43 15.42 -3.78
C ALA A 225 -17.40 14.27 -3.64
N HIS A 226 -17.13 13.55 -4.72
CA HIS A 226 -16.12 12.49 -4.77
C HIS A 226 -14.71 13.04 -4.49
N ALA A 227 -14.33 14.15 -5.12
CA ALA A 227 -13.06 14.84 -4.86
C ALA A 227 -12.92 15.26 -3.39
N GLY A 228 -14.00 15.75 -2.78
CA GLY A 228 -14.03 16.10 -1.36
C GLY A 228 -13.75 14.89 -0.45
N ARG A 229 -14.43 13.76 -0.71
CA ARG A 229 -14.23 12.52 0.05
C ARG A 229 -12.82 11.95 -0.13
N MET A 230 -12.27 11.98 -1.35
CA MET A 230 -10.88 11.59 -1.61
C MET A 230 -9.90 12.50 -0.88
N PHE A 231 -10.12 13.83 -0.92
CA PHE A 231 -9.30 14.79 -0.19
C PHE A 231 -9.28 14.48 1.31
N ASP A 232 -10.45 14.20 1.91
CA ASP A 232 -10.53 13.89 3.33
C ASP A 232 -9.74 12.64 3.74
N VAL A 233 -9.73 11.61 2.89
CA VAL A 233 -8.94 10.39 3.12
C VAL A 233 -7.45 10.61 2.86
N MET A 234 -7.07 11.27 1.77
CA MET A 234 -5.67 11.35 1.36
C MET A 234 -4.90 12.47 2.08
N TYR A 235 -5.55 13.60 2.34
CA TYR A 235 -4.89 14.85 2.76
C TYR A 235 -5.54 15.53 3.97
N GLY A 236 -6.82 15.22 4.21
CA GLY A 236 -7.67 15.92 5.16
C GLY A 236 -7.94 15.11 6.43
N THR A 237 -9.22 15.06 6.78
CA THR A 237 -9.70 14.70 8.11
C THR A 237 -9.41 13.25 8.51
N HIS A 238 -9.27 12.31 7.56
CA HIS A 238 -9.10 10.87 7.82
C HIS A 238 -7.72 10.33 7.43
N LYS A 239 -6.79 11.19 7.02
CA LYS A 239 -5.47 10.77 6.52
C LYS A 239 -4.63 9.98 7.51
N GLU A 240 -4.88 10.11 8.81
CA GLU A 240 -4.14 9.39 9.84
C GLU A 240 -4.25 7.88 9.69
N LEU A 241 -5.37 7.39 9.14
CA LEU A 241 -5.55 5.97 8.83
C LEU A 241 -4.64 5.54 7.68
N LEU A 242 -4.74 6.22 6.54
CA LEU A 242 -3.93 5.90 5.36
C LEU A 242 -2.44 6.06 5.69
N THR A 243 -2.05 7.13 6.37
CA THR A 243 -0.67 7.37 6.83
C THR A 243 -0.18 6.23 7.72
N PHE A 244 -1.02 5.74 8.64
CA PHE A 244 -0.64 4.61 9.47
C PHE A 244 -0.46 3.33 8.66
N LEU A 245 -1.44 2.98 7.83
CA LEU A 245 -1.38 1.79 6.99
C LEU A 245 -0.15 1.83 6.08
N MET A 246 0.16 3.00 5.51
CA MET A 246 1.36 3.18 4.71
C MET A 246 2.65 2.98 5.53
N ALA A 247 2.78 3.65 6.68
CA ALA A 247 4.00 3.62 7.49
C ALA A 247 4.24 2.28 8.22
N HIS A 248 3.17 1.54 8.54
CA HIS A 248 3.21 0.38 9.44
C HIS A 248 2.77 -0.93 8.82
N SER A 249 2.70 -1.01 7.50
CA SER A 249 2.13 -2.19 6.86
C SER A 249 2.97 -3.47 7.00
N ALA A 250 4.23 -3.42 7.48
CA ALA A 250 4.96 -4.61 7.91
C ALA A 250 4.34 -5.21 9.19
N ALA A 251 3.71 -4.38 10.03
CA ALA A 251 2.91 -4.88 11.13
C ALA A 251 1.66 -5.60 10.62
N VAL A 252 1.05 -5.08 9.55
CA VAL A 252 -0.11 -5.70 8.91
C VAL A 252 0.26 -7.02 8.22
N GLU A 253 1.35 -7.06 7.46
CA GLU A 253 1.92 -8.31 6.91
C GLU A 253 2.38 -9.28 7.99
N GLY A 254 2.84 -8.76 9.14
CA GLY A 254 3.27 -9.54 10.28
C GLY A 254 2.10 -10.29 10.92
N ILE A 255 0.93 -9.65 11.06
CA ILE A 255 -0.28 -10.32 11.56
C ILE A 255 -0.89 -11.26 10.52
N ASP A 256 -0.81 -10.94 9.22
CA ASP A 256 -1.26 -11.86 8.18
C ASP A 256 -0.43 -13.15 8.20
N ARG A 257 0.91 -13.02 8.26
CA ARG A 257 1.79 -14.18 8.46
C ARG A 257 1.52 -14.90 9.77
N LEU A 258 1.21 -14.18 10.86
CA LEU A 258 0.83 -14.80 12.13
C LEU A 258 -0.41 -15.68 11.97
N SER A 259 -1.38 -15.32 11.13
CA SER A 259 -2.59 -16.12 10.91
C SER A 259 -2.34 -17.51 10.30
N LEU A 260 -1.16 -17.74 9.71
CA LEU A 260 -0.82 -19.02 9.08
C LEU A 260 -0.49 -20.11 10.11
N PRO A 261 -0.88 -21.38 9.90
CA PRO A 261 -0.59 -22.47 10.83
C PRO A 261 0.91 -22.72 11.06
N THR A 262 1.76 -22.36 10.09
CA THR A 262 3.22 -22.54 10.16
C THR A 262 3.94 -21.41 10.87
N SER A 263 3.22 -20.36 11.29
CA SER A 263 3.79 -19.19 11.94
C SER A 263 4.27 -19.51 13.36
N ARG A 264 5.32 -18.80 13.79
CA ARG A 264 5.79 -18.80 15.18
C ARG A 264 5.28 -17.53 15.86
N PRO A 265 4.50 -17.62 16.96
CA PRO A 265 3.99 -16.44 17.64
C PRO A 265 5.07 -15.42 18.03
N ALA A 266 6.24 -15.88 18.46
CA ALA A 266 7.36 -15.01 18.86
C ALA A 266 7.76 -13.98 17.79
N ASP A 267 7.64 -14.33 16.50
CA ASP A 267 8.03 -13.45 15.39
C ASP A 267 7.05 -12.25 15.23
N ALA A 268 5.85 -12.35 15.81
CA ALA A 268 4.81 -11.32 15.70
C ALA A 268 4.82 -10.28 16.82
N ALA A 269 5.65 -10.43 17.85
CA ALA A 269 5.62 -9.56 19.04
C ALA A 269 5.69 -8.06 18.73
N ARG A 270 6.64 -7.67 17.87
CA ARG A 270 6.79 -6.27 17.44
C ARG A 270 5.61 -5.76 16.61
N HIS A 271 4.97 -6.66 15.86
CA HIS A 271 3.88 -6.35 14.95
C HIS A 271 2.58 -6.11 15.74
N VAL A 272 2.27 -6.99 16.69
CA VAL A 272 1.17 -6.81 17.64
C VAL A 272 1.37 -5.52 18.44
N ALA A 273 2.56 -5.30 19.01
CA ALA A 273 2.85 -4.08 19.77
C ALA A 273 2.62 -2.79 18.94
N THR A 274 3.07 -2.78 17.69
CA THR A 274 2.87 -1.63 16.78
C THR A 274 1.38 -1.33 16.58
N LEU A 275 0.57 -2.37 16.34
CA LEU A 275 -0.87 -2.21 16.12
C LEU A 275 -1.62 -1.81 17.40
N THR A 276 -1.25 -2.37 18.56
CA THR A 276 -1.83 -1.95 19.86
C THR A 276 -1.49 -0.49 20.18
N THR A 277 -0.27 -0.03 19.90
CA THR A 277 0.09 1.38 20.05
C THR A 277 -0.75 2.27 19.14
N TRP A 278 -0.94 1.88 17.88
CA TRP A 278 -1.80 2.63 16.96
C TRP A 278 -3.28 2.65 17.39
N GLN A 279 -3.80 1.51 17.81
CA GLN A 279 -5.16 1.38 18.32
C GLN A 279 -5.44 2.41 19.41
N THR A 280 -4.53 2.50 20.38
CA THR A 280 -4.67 3.37 21.56
C THR A 280 -4.38 4.83 21.28
N SER A 281 -3.35 5.14 20.49
CA SER A 281 -2.89 6.50 20.24
C SER A 281 -3.60 7.22 19.08
N VAL A 282 -4.16 6.47 18.11
CA VAL A 282 -4.74 7.04 16.88
C VAL A 282 -6.18 6.59 16.69
N LEU A 283 -6.43 5.27 16.60
CA LEU A 283 -7.74 4.73 16.20
C LEU A 283 -8.85 5.09 17.20
N ARG A 284 -8.65 4.79 18.49
CA ARG A 284 -9.65 5.08 19.53
C ARG A 284 -9.94 6.58 19.70
N PRO A 285 -8.93 7.47 19.76
CA PRO A 285 -9.19 8.90 19.70
C PRO A 285 -9.98 9.34 18.47
N LYS A 286 -9.68 8.77 17.29
CA LYS A 286 -10.43 9.04 16.06
C LYS A 286 -11.89 8.61 16.16
N LEU A 287 -12.14 7.38 16.60
CA LEU A 287 -13.50 6.86 16.80
C LEU A 287 -14.31 7.73 17.76
N ARG A 288 -13.71 8.19 18.87
CA ARG A 288 -14.36 9.13 19.79
C ARG A 288 -14.73 10.45 19.11
N ARG A 289 -13.82 11.02 18.29
CA ARG A 289 -14.12 12.25 17.53
C ARG A 289 -15.25 12.05 16.53
N MET A 290 -15.25 10.92 15.79
CA MET A 290 -16.31 10.60 14.83
C MET A 290 -17.66 10.40 15.52
N ALA A 291 -17.68 9.67 16.64
CA ALA A 291 -18.90 9.46 17.43
C ALA A 291 -19.46 10.76 18.03
N ALA A 292 -18.63 11.79 18.22
CA ALA A 292 -19.05 13.10 18.71
C ALA A 292 -19.51 14.06 17.58
N ALA A 293 -19.37 13.68 16.31
CA ALA A 293 -19.78 14.51 15.18
C ALA A 293 -21.31 14.72 15.17
N LYS A 294 -21.75 15.96 14.99
CA LYS A 294 -23.17 16.28 14.86
C LYS A 294 -23.60 15.97 13.43
N ALA A 295 -24.43 14.94 13.25
CA ALA A 295 -24.95 14.47 11.96
C ALA A 295 -23.87 13.96 10.98
N PRO A 296 -23.23 12.81 11.26
CA PRO A 296 -22.30 12.20 10.30
C PRO A 296 -23.03 11.87 9.00
N THR A 297 -22.35 12.07 7.88
CA THR A 297 -22.82 11.62 6.56
C THR A 297 -22.91 10.08 6.53
N PRO A 298 -23.65 9.50 5.56
CA PRO A 298 -23.66 8.04 5.37
C PRO A 298 -22.26 7.45 5.16
N VAL A 299 -21.37 8.16 4.47
CA VAL A 299 -19.99 7.73 4.25
C VAL A 299 -19.19 7.76 5.54
N GLU A 300 -19.29 8.83 6.33
CA GLU A 300 -18.62 8.91 7.65
C GLU A 300 -19.13 7.84 8.61
N THR A 301 -20.44 7.54 8.58
CA THR A 301 -21.04 6.46 9.37
C THR A 301 -20.47 5.11 8.96
N ALA A 302 -20.40 4.81 7.67
CA ALA A 302 -19.83 3.57 7.17
C ALA A 302 -18.32 3.44 7.51
N LEU A 303 -17.55 4.54 7.40
CA LEU A 303 -16.15 4.57 7.81
C LEU A 303 -16.01 4.33 9.32
N GLN A 304 -16.85 4.97 10.15
CA GLN A 304 -16.84 4.77 11.60
C GLN A 304 -17.09 3.32 11.97
N GLN A 305 -18.06 2.66 11.32
CA GLN A 305 -18.38 1.25 11.55
C GLN A 305 -17.19 0.34 11.23
N ARG A 306 -16.55 0.53 10.07
CA ARG A 306 -15.35 -0.26 9.71
C ARG A 306 -14.20 -0.03 10.68
N LEU A 307 -13.97 1.20 11.10
CA LEU A 307 -12.93 1.52 12.09
C LEU A 307 -13.25 0.96 13.48
N ALA A 308 -14.53 0.90 13.86
CA ALA A 308 -14.96 0.26 15.09
C ALA A 308 -14.74 -1.26 15.03
N GLN A 309 -14.96 -1.89 13.86
CA GLN A 309 -14.61 -3.30 13.66
C GLN A 309 -13.11 -3.52 13.84
N VAL A 310 -12.26 -2.68 13.23
CA VAL A 310 -10.80 -2.75 13.42
C VAL A 310 -10.40 -2.62 14.89
N ASP A 311 -11.03 -1.72 15.65
CA ASP A 311 -10.77 -1.57 17.09
C ASP A 311 -11.21 -2.81 17.89
N SER A 312 -12.34 -3.41 17.53
CA SER A 312 -12.81 -4.66 18.13
C SER A 312 -11.82 -5.80 17.89
N GLU A 313 -11.41 -6.02 16.63
CA GLU A 313 -10.49 -7.10 16.30
C GLU A 313 -9.10 -6.90 16.92
N LEU A 314 -8.60 -5.67 16.96
CA LEU A 314 -7.33 -5.38 17.65
C LEU A 314 -7.40 -5.62 19.16
N THR A 315 -8.57 -5.44 19.76
CA THR A 315 -8.81 -5.78 21.17
C THR A 315 -8.77 -7.29 21.37
N ALA A 316 -9.40 -8.06 20.49
CA ALA A 316 -9.36 -9.53 20.52
C ALA A 316 -7.94 -10.07 20.31
N LEU A 317 -7.23 -9.57 19.29
CA LEU A 317 -5.82 -9.91 19.03
C LEU A 317 -4.93 -9.61 20.23
N SER A 318 -5.08 -8.43 20.84
CA SER A 318 -4.30 -8.05 22.02
C SER A 318 -4.59 -8.96 23.23
N ALA A 319 -5.83 -9.42 23.39
CA ALA A 319 -6.21 -10.34 24.45
C ALA A 319 -5.62 -11.75 24.22
N ALA A 320 -5.76 -12.31 23.01
CA ALA A 320 -5.19 -13.60 22.64
C ALA A 320 -3.65 -13.59 22.76
N TRP A 321 -3.01 -12.50 22.32
CA TRP A 321 -1.55 -12.34 22.41
C TRP A 321 -1.05 -12.43 23.85
N ARG A 322 -1.76 -11.86 24.84
CA ARG A 322 -1.34 -11.93 26.25
C ARG A 322 -1.34 -13.35 26.80
N LYS A 323 -2.29 -14.20 26.38
CA LYS A 323 -2.33 -15.62 26.78
C LYS A 323 -1.08 -16.35 26.28
N VAL A 324 -0.69 -16.09 25.04
CA VAL A 324 0.45 -16.76 24.38
C VAL A 324 1.80 -16.20 24.86
N ALA A 325 1.96 -14.87 24.89
CA ALA A 325 3.24 -14.22 25.17
C ALA A 325 3.70 -14.37 26.63
N GLY A 326 2.78 -14.58 27.58
CA GLY A 326 3.10 -14.81 28.99
C GLY A 326 3.43 -16.27 29.33
N ALA A 327 3.13 -17.22 28.43
CA ALA A 327 3.28 -18.63 28.69
C ALA A 327 4.65 -19.15 28.24
N ARG A 328 5.34 -19.90 29.11
CA ARG A 328 6.58 -20.62 28.74
C ARG A 328 6.33 -21.67 27.65
N ARG A 329 5.15 -22.28 27.69
CA ARG A 329 4.63 -23.25 26.71
C ARG A 329 3.14 -22.97 26.53
N PRO A 330 2.75 -22.10 25.58
CA PRO A 330 1.33 -21.83 25.34
C PRO A 330 0.60 -23.10 24.90
N GLY A 331 -0.67 -23.24 25.29
CA GLY A 331 -1.52 -24.33 24.82
C GLY A 331 -1.76 -24.23 23.31
N ALA A 332 -2.05 -25.35 22.65
CA ALA A 332 -2.35 -25.35 21.22
C ALA A 332 -3.56 -24.46 20.90
N ASP A 333 -4.62 -24.59 21.68
CA ASP A 333 -5.85 -23.79 21.54
C ASP A 333 -5.59 -22.28 21.68
N ASP A 334 -4.75 -21.85 22.63
CA ASP A 334 -4.38 -20.43 22.78
C ASP A 334 -3.61 -19.89 21.57
N VAL A 335 -2.78 -20.73 20.95
CA VAL A 335 -2.05 -20.37 19.74
C VAL A 335 -3.01 -20.28 18.55
N ASP A 336 -3.96 -21.19 18.43
CA ASP A 336 -4.93 -21.17 17.34
C ASP A 336 -5.92 -19.99 17.48
N ASP A 337 -6.38 -19.67 18.69
CA ASP A 337 -7.12 -18.45 19.00
C ASP A 337 -6.35 -17.20 18.55
N LEU A 338 -5.04 -17.13 18.83
CA LEU A 338 -4.20 -16.01 18.41
C LEU A 338 -4.11 -15.91 16.88
N ARG A 339 -3.96 -17.04 16.18
CA ARG A 339 -3.90 -17.06 14.71
C ARG A 339 -5.22 -16.59 14.09
N GLN A 340 -6.34 -17.06 14.63
CA GLN A 340 -7.67 -16.64 14.20
C GLN A 340 -7.85 -15.13 14.39
N ALA A 341 -7.57 -14.61 15.60
CA ALA A 341 -7.66 -13.18 15.89
C ALA A 341 -6.73 -12.33 15.01
N ALA A 342 -5.57 -12.85 14.62
CA ALA A 342 -4.66 -12.18 13.69
C ALA A 342 -5.24 -12.12 12.26
N GLY A 343 -5.85 -13.22 11.79
CA GLY A 343 -6.54 -13.28 10.52
C GLY A 343 -7.75 -12.34 10.45
N ASP A 344 -8.56 -12.29 11.51
CA ASP A 344 -9.72 -11.41 11.62
C ASP A 344 -9.32 -9.94 11.67
N THR A 345 -8.27 -9.61 12.45
CA THR A 345 -7.67 -8.26 12.46
C THR A 345 -7.18 -7.87 11.07
N HIS A 346 -6.46 -8.75 10.39
CA HIS A 346 -5.98 -8.48 9.04
C HIS A 346 -7.13 -8.24 8.06
N ALA A 347 -8.19 -9.06 8.14
CA ALA A 347 -9.39 -8.90 7.33
C ALA A 347 -10.11 -7.56 7.58
N ALA A 348 -10.29 -7.16 8.84
CA ALA A 348 -10.92 -5.90 9.20
C ALA A 348 -10.11 -4.69 8.72
N ILE A 349 -8.78 -4.72 8.87
CA ILE A 349 -7.90 -3.66 8.35
C ILE A 349 -8.01 -3.57 6.83
N THR A 350 -7.99 -4.72 6.15
CA THR A 350 -8.13 -4.80 4.69
C THR A 350 -9.47 -4.22 4.24
N ASP A 351 -10.59 -4.61 4.86
CA ASP A 351 -11.92 -4.09 4.53
C ASP A 351 -12.02 -2.57 4.74
N ALA A 352 -11.48 -2.06 5.86
CA ALA A 352 -11.44 -0.64 6.13
C ALA A 352 -10.64 0.13 5.07
N TYR A 353 -9.51 -0.43 4.63
CA TYR A 353 -8.63 0.16 3.61
C TYR A 353 -9.27 0.19 2.22
N THR A 354 -9.76 -0.95 1.73
CA THR A 354 -10.31 -1.07 0.37
C THR A 354 -11.59 -0.27 0.15
N HIS A 355 -12.26 0.11 1.23
CA HIS A 355 -13.46 0.95 1.18
C HIS A 355 -13.20 2.43 1.43
N LEU A 356 -11.94 2.86 1.54
CA LEU A 356 -11.61 4.27 1.47
C LEU A 356 -11.93 4.82 0.08
N GLU A 357 -12.41 6.07 -0.02
CA GLU A 357 -12.96 6.60 -1.29
C GLU A 357 -12.00 6.45 -2.48
N SER A 358 -10.73 6.82 -2.31
CA SER A 358 -9.70 6.72 -3.35
C SER A 358 -9.37 5.28 -3.71
N GLU A 359 -9.27 4.41 -2.72
CA GLU A 359 -8.96 2.98 -2.87
C GLU A 359 -10.11 2.22 -3.52
N ALA A 360 -11.35 2.45 -3.07
CA ALA A 360 -12.54 1.81 -3.60
C ALA A 360 -12.74 2.13 -5.09
N ASP A 361 -12.47 3.37 -5.49
CA ASP A 361 -12.46 3.74 -6.91
C ASP A 361 -11.32 3.06 -7.67
N ALA A 362 -10.08 3.11 -7.15
CA ALA A 362 -8.93 2.50 -7.81
C ALA A 362 -9.08 0.98 -7.98
N PHE A 363 -9.53 0.27 -6.95
CA PHE A 363 -9.79 -1.18 -6.99
C PHE A 363 -10.95 -1.56 -7.91
N ARG A 364 -11.99 -0.73 -8.02
CA ARG A 364 -13.08 -0.98 -8.98
C ARG A 364 -12.53 -0.96 -10.41
N VAL A 365 -11.81 0.11 -10.76
CA VAL A 365 -11.25 0.28 -12.11
C VAL A 365 -10.18 -0.78 -12.39
N GLU A 366 -9.36 -1.12 -11.39
CA GLU A 366 -8.45 -2.27 -11.47
C GLU A 366 -9.20 -3.58 -11.76
N GLY A 367 -10.33 -3.82 -11.08
CA GLY A 367 -11.18 -4.99 -11.30
C GLY A 367 -11.73 -5.06 -12.74
N GLU A 368 -12.15 -3.94 -13.30
CA GLU A 368 -12.61 -3.84 -14.69
C GLU A 368 -11.48 -4.17 -15.68
N VAL A 369 -10.31 -3.54 -15.50
CA VAL A 369 -9.11 -3.74 -16.34
C VAL A 369 -8.60 -5.19 -16.25
N THR A 370 -8.53 -5.76 -15.05
CA THR A 370 -8.04 -7.13 -14.84
C THR A 370 -9.01 -8.16 -15.42
N THR A 371 -10.32 -7.94 -15.28
CA THR A 371 -11.36 -8.78 -15.91
C THR A 371 -11.25 -8.73 -17.44
N ALA A 372 -11.14 -7.54 -18.02
CA ALA A 372 -11.01 -7.36 -19.47
C ALA A 372 -9.73 -8.00 -20.02
N PHE A 373 -8.60 -7.81 -19.32
CA PHE A 373 -7.33 -8.44 -19.69
C PHE A 373 -7.41 -9.97 -19.61
N ALA A 374 -7.88 -10.52 -18.50
CA ALA A 374 -8.01 -11.97 -18.30
C ALA A 374 -8.90 -12.62 -19.37
N ALA A 375 -10.04 -12.00 -19.71
CA ALA A 375 -10.92 -12.49 -20.76
C ALA A 375 -10.25 -12.52 -22.14
N ARG A 376 -9.50 -11.48 -22.49
CA ARG A 376 -8.80 -11.38 -23.79
C ARG A 376 -7.63 -12.35 -23.91
N ILE A 377 -6.92 -12.67 -22.82
CA ILE A 377 -5.82 -13.66 -22.87
C ILE A 377 -6.27 -15.12 -22.77
N ALA A 378 -7.49 -15.37 -22.29
CA ALA A 378 -8.09 -16.71 -22.24
C ALA A 378 -8.60 -17.18 -23.60
N THR A 379 -8.97 -16.24 -24.47
CA THR A 379 -9.25 -16.52 -25.88
C THR A 379 -7.92 -16.69 -26.63
N PRO A 380 -7.74 -17.69 -27.51
CA PRO A 380 -6.53 -17.84 -28.32
C PRO A 380 -6.20 -16.63 -29.20
#